data_AF-A0A0D6L5W7-F1
#
_entry.id   AF-A0A0D6L5W7-F1
#
_cell.length_a   1.000
_cell.length_b   1.000
_cell.length_c   1.000
_cell.angle_alpha   90.00
_cell.angle_beta   90.00
_cell.angle_gamma   90.00
#
_symmetry.space_group_name_H-M   'P 1'
#
loop_
_entity.id
_entity.type
_entity.pdbx_description
1 polymer ?
#
loop_
_entity_poly.entity_id
_entity_poly.type
_entity_poly.pdbx_seq_one_letter_code
_entity_poly.pdbx_strand_id
1 'polypeptide(L)'
;MVHLTGKTLQIFNIELKAKVKAHQNAEDIIFWKWINEKTIALVSETAVYHWSIEGEAAPTKMFDRHQSLAGSQIINYRADADCKWLVLVGIAAKENRVVGSMQLYSTERKVSQPIEGHAASFVRFKMDGNPHPSNLFCFSVKNEAGGKLHVIEVGSPPAGNQPFPKKAVDVPYTAETANDFPVSMQILLIVQT
;
A
#
# COMPACT_ATOMS: atom_id res chain seq x y z
N MET A 1 -18.51 -1.95 11.03
CA MET A 1 -18.75 -2.60 9.72
C MET A 1 -18.80 -1.53 8.64
N VAL A 2 -18.21 -1.80 7.47
CA VAL A 2 -18.31 -0.90 6.30
C VAL A 2 -19.15 -1.62 5.24
N HIS A 3 -20.12 -0.91 4.68
CA HIS A 3 -20.94 -1.37 3.56
C HIS A 3 -20.68 -0.46 2.35
N LEU A 4 -20.42 -1.05 1.19
CA LEU A 4 -20.15 -0.36 -0.05
C LEU A 4 -21.06 -0.93 -1.14
N THR A 5 -21.84 -0.07 -1.79
CA THR A 5 -22.68 -0.40 -2.95
C THR A 5 -22.47 0.65 -4.04
N GLY A 6 -21.71 0.30 -5.08
CA GLY A 6 -21.32 1.22 -6.16
C GLY A 6 -20.59 2.45 -5.63
N LYS A 7 -21.29 3.58 -5.57
CA LYS A 7 -20.79 4.87 -5.08
C LYS A 7 -21.06 5.14 -3.61
N THR A 8 -21.95 4.37 -2.98
CA THR A 8 -22.44 4.66 -1.63
C THR A 8 -21.67 3.87 -0.59
N LEU A 9 -21.06 4.59 0.35
CA LEU A 9 -20.36 4.04 1.51
C LEU A 9 -21.12 4.33 2.78
N GLN A 10 -21.22 3.32 3.64
CA GLN A 10 -21.87 3.42 4.93
C GLN A 10 -21.03 2.72 5.99
N ILE A 11 -20.87 3.38 7.14
CA ILE A 11 -20.15 2.84 8.29
C ILE A 11 -21.17 2.63 9.39
N PHE A 12 -21.20 1.42 9.93
CA PHE A 12 -22.08 1.02 11.01
C PHE A 12 -21.26 0.64 12.25
N ASN A 13 -21.69 1.13 13.40
CA ASN A 13 -21.26 0.63 14.68
C ASN A 13 -22.09 -0.64 14.97
N ILE A 14 -21.40 -1.77 15.13
CA ILE A 14 -22.05 -3.08 15.28
C ILE A 14 -22.68 -3.20 16.68
N GLU A 15 -22.02 -2.67 17.71
CA GLU A 15 -22.49 -2.73 19.09
C GLU A 15 -23.75 -1.90 19.27
N LEU A 16 -23.75 -0.67 18.75
CA LEU A 16 -24.89 0.24 18.82
C LEU A 16 -25.96 -0.07 17.77
N LYS A 17 -25.70 -0.98 16.83
CA LYS A 17 -26.55 -1.28 15.66
C LYS A 17 -26.98 -0.02 14.91
N ALA A 18 -26.09 0.98 14.86
CA ALA A 18 -26.40 2.31 14.36
C ALA A 18 -25.48 2.69 13.21
N LYS A 19 -26.04 3.42 12.23
CA LYS A 19 -25.25 4.04 11.17
C LYS A 19 -24.44 5.20 11.76
N VAL A 20 -23.13 5.12 11.67
CA VAL A 20 -22.18 6.14 12.13
C VAL A 20 -22.00 7.22 11.08
N LYS A 21 -21.75 6.81 9.83
CA LYS A 21 -21.42 7.74 8.75
C LYS A 21 -21.86 7.19 7.40
N ALA A 22 -22.19 8.07 6.47
CA ALA A 22 -22.45 7.71 5.08
C ALA A 22 -21.86 8.77 4.15
N HIS A 23 -21.43 8.32 2.97
CA HIS A 23 -20.95 9.19 1.92
C HIS A 23 -21.30 8.61 0.56
N GLN A 24 -21.64 9.47 -0.39
CA GLN A 24 -21.84 9.10 -1.78
C GLN A 24 -20.68 9.67 -2.59
N ASN A 25 -19.79 8.80 -3.06
CA ASN A 25 -18.66 9.19 -3.87
C ASN A 25 -19.10 9.60 -5.28
N ALA A 26 -18.28 10.39 -5.98
CA ALA A 26 -18.57 10.79 -7.36
C ALA A 26 -18.48 9.61 -8.34
N GLU A 27 -17.51 8.72 -8.11
CA GLU A 27 -17.23 7.51 -8.89
C GLU A 27 -17.49 6.25 -8.06
N ASP A 28 -17.62 5.11 -8.75
CA ASP A 28 -17.67 3.82 -8.04
C ASP A 28 -16.35 3.56 -7.32
N ILE A 29 -16.45 3.04 -6.10
CA ILE A 29 -15.28 2.56 -5.36
C ILE A 29 -15.06 1.10 -5.74
N ILE A 30 -13.91 0.82 -6.35
CA ILE A 30 -13.55 -0.52 -6.83
C ILE A 30 -12.76 -1.32 -5.79
N PHE A 31 -12.16 -0.64 -4.81
CA PHE A 31 -11.41 -1.25 -3.72
C PHE A 31 -11.44 -0.35 -2.48
N TRP A 32 -11.46 -0.95 -1.29
CA TRP A 32 -11.33 -0.23 -0.04
C TRP A 32 -10.62 -1.06 1.01
N LYS A 33 -9.97 -0.38 1.97
CA LYS A 33 -9.26 -1.05 3.07
C LYS A 33 -9.10 -0.11 4.27
N TRP A 34 -9.27 -0.62 5.48
CA TRP A 34 -8.80 0.06 6.69
C TRP A 34 -7.28 0.14 6.66
N ILE A 35 -6.74 1.35 6.78
CA ILE A 35 -5.29 1.59 6.84
C ILE A 35 -4.78 1.81 8.25
N ASN A 36 -5.68 2.20 9.16
CA ASN A 36 -5.50 2.23 10.60
C ASN A 36 -6.88 2.10 11.25
N GLU A 37 -6.96 2.26 12.58
CA GLU A 37 -8.19 2.09 13.36
C GLU A 37 -9.33 3.06 12.98
N LYS A 38 -8.98 4.19 12.36
CA LYS A 38 -9.90 5.32 12.17
C LYS A 38 -10.08 5.71 10.71
N THR A 39 -9.16 5.32 9.83
CA THR A 39 -9.14 5.76 8.44
C THR A 39 -9.30 4.60 7.48
N ILE A 40 -10.23 4.77 6.54
CA ILE A 40 -10.45 3.87 5.41
C ILE A 40 -9.85 4.52 4.17
N ALA A 41 -9.06 3.76 3.42
CA ALA A 41 -8.67 4.12 2.05
C ALA A 41 -9.73 3.62 1.07
N LEU A 42 -10.13 4.50 0.15
CA LEU A 42 -11.10 4.24 -0.91
C LEU A 42 -10.40 4.45 -2.25
N VAL A 43 -10.61 3.54 -3.19
CA VAL A 43 -9.98 3.58 -4.51
C VAL A 43 -11.08 3.56 -5.56
N SER A 44 -11.14 4.60 -6.37
CA SER A 44 -12.01 4.66 -7.56
C SER A 44 -11.22 4.27 -8.82
N GLU A 45 -11.81 4.44 -10.00
CA GLU A 45 -11.10 4.18 -11.24
C GLU A 45 -9.96 5.19 -11.47
N THR A 46 -10.11 6.42 -10.99
CA THR A 46 -9.20 7.52 -11.27
C THR A 46 -8.38 8.00 -10.06
N ALA A 47 -8.80 7.72 -8.83
CA ALA A 47 -8.15 8.32 -7.66
C ALA A 47 -8.23 7.47 -6.39
N VAL A 48 -7.39 7.83 -5.41
CA VAL A 48 -7.39 7.28 -4.05
C VAL A 48 -7.77 8.36 -3.05
N TYR A 49 -8.62 8.00 -2.09
CA TYR A 49 -9.14 8.87 -1.05
C TYR A 49 -8.92 8.26 0.33
N HIS A 50 -8.76 9.10 1.35
CA HIS A 50 -8.80 8.70 2.76
C HIS A 50 -10.06 9.24 3.41
N TRP A 51 -10.74 8.41 4.19
CA TRP A 51 -11.94 8.78 4.93
C TRP A 51 -11.82 8.37 6.39
N SER A 52 -11.71 9.37 7.27
CA SER A 52 -11.75 9.16 8.71
C SER A 52 -13.19 8.95 9.18
N ILE A 53 -13.36 8.01 10.11
CA ILE A 53 -14.63 7.81 10.82
C ILE A 53 -14.85 8.87 11.91
N GLU A 54 -13.80 9.59 12.29
CA GLU A 54 -13.91 10.69 13.24
C GLU A 54 -14.43 11.95 12.57
N GLY A 55 -15.29 12.67 13.29
CA GLY A 55 -15.94 13.88 12.82
C GLY A 55 -16.79 13.68 11.56
N GLU A 56 -17.19 14.80 10.96
CA GLU A 56 -18.15 14.82 9.85
C GLU A 56 -17.49 14.97 8.47
N ALA A 57 -16.15 15.02 8.41
CA ALA A 57 -15.42 15.26 7.17
C ALA A 57 -15.73 14.22 6.08
N ALA A 58 -15.90 14.68 4.84
CA ALA A 58 -16.00 13.84 3.66
C ALA A 58 -14.64 13.18 3.32
N PRO A 59 -14.60 12.12 2.49
CA PRO A 59 -13.36 11.56 1.99
C PRO A 59 -12.47 12.62 1.33
N THR A 60 -11.19 12.63 1.67
CA THR A 60 -10.20 13.55 1.12
C THR A 60 -9.38 12.84 0.05
N LYS A 61 -9.27 13.43 -1.14
CA LYS A 61 -8.44 12.89 -2.22
C LYS A 61 -6.96 12.95 -1.82
N MET A 62 -6.27 11.82 -1.95
CA MET A 62 -4.84 11.71 -1.67
C MET A 62 -4.02 11.88 -2.94
N PHE A 63 -4.34 11.12 -4.00
CA PHE A 63 -3.66 11.18 -5.28
C PHE A 63 -4.49 10.59 -6.42
N ASP A 64 -4.14 10.95 -7.65
CA ASP A 64 -4.65 10.34 -8.87
C ASP A 64 -3.94 9.00 -9.17
N ARG A 65 -4.70 8.00 -9.61
CA ARG A 65 -4.15 6.71 -10.03
C ARG A 65 -3.23 6.91 -11.23
N HIS A 66 -2.02 6.41 -11.11
CA HIS A 66 -1.03 6.48 -12.17
C HIS A 66 -1.42 5.57 -13.34
N GLN A 67 -1.13 5.99 -14.57
CA GLN A 67 -1.49 5.24 -15.79
C GLN A 67 -0.97 3.79 -15.84
N SER A 68 0.12 3.48 -15.12
CA SER A 68 0.65 2.12 -14.99
C SER A 68 -0.28 1.13 -14.27
N LEU A 69 -1.30 1.65 -13.59
CA LEU A 69 -2.36 0.89 -12.90
C LEU A 69 -3.69 0.89 -13.66
N ALA A 70 -3.75 1.48 -14.86
CA ALA A 70 -4.96 1.45 -15.69
C ALA A 70 -5.32 0.00 -16.04
N GLY A 71 -6.60 -0.36 -15.89
CA GLY A 71 -7.09 -1.73 -16.14
C GLY A 71 -6.55 -2.81 -15.20
N SER A 72 -5.80 -2.43 -14.15
CA SER A 72 -5.33 -3.38 -13.14
C SER A 72 -6.41 -3.66 -12.11
N GLN A 73 -6.55 -4.93 -11.71
CA GLN A 73 -7.33 -5.28 -10.52
C GLN A 73 -6.57 -4.81 -9.29
N ILE A 74 -7.17 -3.93 -8.50
CA ILE A 74 -6.58 -3.45 -7.24
C ILE A 74 -6.70 -4.54 -6.18
N ILE A 75 -5.56 -4.95 -5.62
CA ILE A 75 -5.49 -6.04 -4.62
C ILE A 75 -5.04 -5.57 -3.25
N ASN A 76 -4.36 -4.43 -3.16
CA ASN A 76 -3.92 -3.92 -1.88
C ASN A 76 -3.70 -2.42 -1.89
N TYR A 77 -3.75 -1.86 -0.69
CA TYR A 77 -3.36 -0.49 -0.40
C TYR A 77 -2.73 -0.44 0.97
N ARG A 78 -1.61 0.28 1.14
CA ARG A 78 -0.97 0.45 2.45
C ARG A 78 -0.47 1.87 2.64
N ALA A 79 -0.44 2.29 3.88
CA ALA A 79 0.24 3.49 4.34
C ALA A 79 1.37 3.09 5.29
N ASP A 80 2.41 3.91 5.36
CA ASP A 80 3.37 3.83 6.46
C ASP A 80 2.76 4.35 7.77
N ALA A 81 3.49 4.22 8.88
CA ALA A 81 2.98 4.56 10.21
C ALA A 81 2.50 6.02 10.35
N ASP A 82 3.13 6.94 9.63
CA ASP A 82 2.77 8.38 9.65
C ASP A 82 1.83 8.79 8.52
N CYS A 83 1.39 7.86 7.67
CA CYS A 83 0.65 8.14 6.45
C CYS A 83 1.33 9.18 5.52
N LYS A 84 2.68 9.22 5.54
CA LYS A 84 3.51 10.04 4.67
C LYS A 84 3.84 9.35 3.35
N TRP A 85 3.82 8.03 3.36
CA TRP A 85 4.04 7.17 2.21
C TRP A 85 2.86 6.23 2.02
N LEU A 86 2.35 6.22 0.80
CA LEU A 86 1.17 5.45 0.41
C LEU A 86 1.56 4.55 -0.76
N VAL A 87 1.09 3.31 -0.77
CA VAL A 87 1.28 2.40 -1.91
C VAL A 87 -0.04 1.80 -2.33
N LEU A 88 -0.38 1.95 -3.61
CA LEU A 88 -1.48 1.25 -4.27
C LEU A 88 -0.89 0.09 -5.08
N VAL A 89 -1.46 -1.11 -4.93
CA VAL A 89 -0.99 -2.34 -5.59
C VAL A 89 -2.10 -2.91 -6.44
N GLY A 90 -1.82 -3.08 -7.73
CA GLY A 90 -2.71 -3.71 -8.69
C GLY A 90 -2.01 -4.81 -9.47
N ILE A 91 -2.80 -5.75 -9.99
CA ILE A 91 -2.32 -6.83 -10.84
C ILE A 91 -3.10 -6.89 -12.15
N ALA A 92 -2.47 -7.41 -13.20
CA ALA A 92 -3.12 -7.69 -14.47
C ALA A 92 -2.57 -8.99 -15.06
N ALA A 93 -3.44 -9.79 -15.69
CA ALA A 93 -3.01 -10.93 -16.48
C ALA A 93 -2.45 -10.44 -17.83
N LYS A 94 -1.22 -10.83 -18.15
CA LYS A 94 -0.57 -10.59 -19.45
C LYS A 94 0.18 -11.85 -19.85
N GLU A 95 -0.01 -12.35 -21.07
CA GLU A 95 0.79 -13.45 -21.63
C GLU A 95 0.95 -14.66 -20.68
N ASN A 96 -0.16 -15.11 -20.08
CA ASN A 96 -0.22 -16.21 -19.09
C ASN A 96 0.54 -15.98 -17.76
N ARG A 97 0.98 -14.76 -17.47
CA ARG A 97 1.55 -14.36 -16.17
C ARG A 97 0.74 -13.25 -15.52
N VAL A 98 0.88 -13.13 -14.21
CA VAL A 98 0.34 -11.99 -13.44
C VAL A 98 1.42 -10.93 -13.30
N VAL A 99 1.19 -9.75 -13.87
CA VAL A 99 2.07 -8.59 -13.75
C VAL A 99 1.58 -7.72 -12.59
N GLY A 100 2.49 -7.42 -11.67
CA GLY A 100 2.24 -6.52 -10.54
C GLY A 100 2.67 -5.09 -10.85
N SER A 101 1.75 -4.15 -10.68
CA SER A 101 1.99 -2.72 -10.77
C SER A 101 1.75 -2.07 -9.41
N MET A 102 2.65 -1.20 -9.00
CA MET A 102 2.50 -0.39 -7.80
C MET A 102 2.67 1.09 -8.10
N GLN A 103 1.98 1.92 -7.34
CA GLN A 103 2.18 3.35 -7.29
C GLN A 103 2.56 3.73 -5.86
N LEU A 104 3.84 4.06 -5.66
CA LEU A 104 4.35 4.61 -4.41
C LEU A 104 4.19 6.14 -4.44
N TYR A 105 3.45 6.70 -3.50
CA TYR A 105 3.15 8.12 -3.41
C TYR A 105 3.69 8.71 -2.11
N SER A 106 4.36 9.87 -2.20
CA SER A 106 4.76 10.67 -1.04
C SER A 106 3.76 11.82 -0.84
N THR A 107 3.12 11.88 0.32
CA THR A 107 2.14 12.94 0.63
C THR A 107 2.81 14.30 0.84
N GLU A 108 4.04 14.31 1.37
CA GLU A 108 4.82 15.53 1.59
C GLU A 108 5.33 16.10 0.26
N ARG A 109 5.93 15.26 -0.59
CA ARG A 109 6.49 15.70 -1.87
C ARG A 109 5.44 15.82 -2.97
N LYS A 110 4.26 15.21 -2.77
CA LYS A 110 3.16 15.12 -3.74
C LYS A 110 3.58 14.49 -5.07
N VAL A 111 4.48 13.50 -5.02
CA VAL A 111 4.98 12.79 -6.21
C VAL A 111 4.61 11.32 -6.16
N SER A 112 4.32 10.75 -7.33
CA SER A 112 4.11 9.31 -7.52
C SER A 112 5.29 8.68 -8.24
N GLN A 113 5.67 7.48 -7.83
CA GLN A 113 6.64 6.64 -8.52
C GLN A 113 5.97 5.32 -8.91
N PRO A 114 5.88 4.98 -10.21
CA PRO A 114 5.48 3.66 -10.64
C PRO A 114 6.58 2.64 -10.35
N ILE A 115 6.21 1.47 -9.83
CA ILE A 115 7.13 0.37 -9.50
C ILE A 115 6.50 -0.94 -9.99
N GLU A 116 7.27 -1.79 -10.66
CA GLU A 116 6.85 -3.18 -10.91
C GLU A 116 6.99 -3.97 -9.59
N GLY A 117 5.87 -4.52 -9.11
CA GLY A 117 5.86 -5.33 -7.89
C GLY A 117 4.48 -5.82 -7.52
N HIS A 118 4.44 -6.94 -6.79
CA HIS A 118 3.20 -7.69 -6.53
C HIS A 118 2.75 -7.59 -5.08
N ALA A 119 3.68 -7.42 -4.14
CA ALA A 119 3.37 -7.26 -2.73
C ALA A 119 4.34 -6.29 -2.08
N ALA A 120 3.85 -5.48 -1.14
CA ALA A 120 4.67 -4.52 -0.41
C ALA A 120 4.22 -4.33 1.03
N SER A 121 5.14 -3.82 1.85
CA SER A 121 4.88 -3.37 3.22
C SER A 121 5.87 -2.28 3.63
N PHE A 122 5.46 -1.45 4.58
CA PHE A 122 6.34 -0.50 5.27
C PHE A 122 6.78 -1.06 6.62
N VAL A 123 7.95 -0.63 7.09
CA VAL A 123 8.45 -0.95 8.45
C VAL A 123 9.37 0.17 8.95
N ARG A 124 9.29 0.48 10.25
CA ARG A 124 10.27 1.33 10.93
C ARG A 124 11.39 0.48 11.49
N PHE A 125 12.61 0.64 11.00
CA PHE A 125 13.76 -0.17 11.40
C PHE A 125 14.90 0.72 11.89
N LYS A 126 15.38 0.47 13.12
CA LYS A 126 16.54 1.18 13.66
C LYS A 126 17.80 0.37 13.37
N MET A 127 18.68 0.91 12.53
CA MET A 127 19.99 0.34 12.28
C MET A 127 20.89 0.50 13.51
N ASP A 128 21.80 -0.45 13.70
CA ASP A 128 22.84 -0.33 14.71
C ASP A 128 23.66 0.94 14.49
N GLY A 129 23.88 1.69 15.58
CA GLY A 129 24.58 2.98 15.54
C GLY A 129 23.71 4.17 15.13
N ASN A 130 22.54 3.99 14.52
CA ASN A 130 21.64 5.10 14.23
C ASN A 130 20.87 5.54 15.48
N PRO A 131 20.67 6.85 15.70
CA PRO A 131 19.87 7.34 16.83
C PRO A 131 18.36 7.09 16.64
N HIS A 132 17.86 7.12 15.41
CA HIS A 132 16.43 7.06 15.09
C HIS A 132 16.10 5.91 14.11
N PRO A 133 14.85 5.39 14.11
CA PRO A 133 14.43 4.39 13.13
C PRO A 133 14.29 5.02 11.73
N SER A 134 14.78 4.30 10.71
CA SER A 134 14.54 4.58 9.30
C SER A 134 13.16 4.05 8.88
N ASN A 135 12.52 4.73 7.93
CA ASN A 135 11.27 4.26 7.31
C ASN A 135 11.62 3.46 6.06
N LEU A 136 11.40 2.15 6.10
CA LEU A 136 11.73 1.24 5.00
C LEU A 136 10.48 0.84 4.24
N PHE A 137 10.57 0.87 2.92
CA PHE A 137 9.62 0.27 2.00
C PHE A 137 10.21 -1.04 1.48
N CYS A 138 9.52 -2.14 1.76
CA CYS A 138 9.87 -3.46 1.26
C CYS A 138 8.84 -3.88 0.21
N PHE A 139 9.30 -4.44 -0.90
CA PHE A 139 8.41 -4.99 -1.92
C PHE A 139 9.01 -6.20 -2.60
N SER A 140 8.14 -7.12 -3.00
CA SER A 140 8.50 -8.32 -3.74
C SER A 140 7.86 -8.31 -5.11
N VAL A 141 8.64 -8.74 -6.09
CA VAL A 141 8.26 -8.83 -7.48
C VAL A 141 8.69 -10.19 -8.03
N LYS A 142 7.89 -10.74 -8.93
CA LYS A 142 8.32 -11.82 -9.81
C LYS A 142 8.10 -11.41 -11.26
N ASN A 143 9.19 -11.24 -12.00
CA ASN A 143 9.16 -10.95 -13.43
C ASN A 143 10.00 -11.99 -14.20
N GLU A 144 10.25 -11.74 -15.48
CA GLU A 144 11.08 -12.61 -16.33
C GLU A 144 12.49 -12.83 -15.77
N ALA A 145 13.04 -11.88 -15.02
CA ALA A 145 14.35 -12.01 -14.39
C ALA A 145 14.31 -12.83 -13.08
N GLY A 146 13.13 -13.35 -12.70
CA GLY A 146 12.91 -14.13 -11.51
C GLY A 146 12.27 -13.35 -10.36
N GLY A 147 12.31 -13.96 -9.18
CA GLY A 147 11.79 -13.39 -7.95
C GLY A 147 12.80 -12.50 -7.24
N LYS A 148 12.39 -11.32 -6.79
CA LYS A 148 13.21 -10.45 -5.93
C LYS A 148 12.42 -9.88 -4.75
N LEU A 149 13.14 -9.65 -3.67
CA LEU A 149 12.73 -8.86 -2.52
C LEU A 149 13.62 -7.63 -2.44
N HIS A 150 13.03 -6.45 -2.50
CA HIS A 150 13.71 -5.17 -2.35
C HIS A 150 13.39 -4.56 -0.99
N VAL A 151 14.40 -3.94 -0.39
CA VAL A 151 14.27 -3.12 0.84
C VAL A 151 14.97 -1.80 0.58
N ILE A 152 14.22 -0.71 0.61
CA ILE A 152 14.73 0.65 0.39
C ILE A 152 14.27 1.57 1.52
N GLU A 153 15.08 2.58 1.84
CA GLU A 153 14.64 3.70 2.67
C GLU A 153 13.79 4.66 1.84
N VAL A 154 12.69 5.13 2.42
CA VAL A 154 11.82 6.14 1.81
C VAL A 154 11.85 7.43 2.61
N GLY A 155 11.89 8.56 1.89
CA GLY A 155 12.04 9.89 2.50
C GLY A 155 13.50 10.28 2.66
N SER A 156 13.72 11.35 3.44
CA SER A 156 15.05 11.77 3.82
C SER A 156 15.45 11.02 5.10
N PRO A 157 16.69 10.51 5.21
CA PRO A 157 17.18 9.90 6.44
C PRO A 157 16.99 10.87 7.63
N PRO A 158 16.54 10.39 8.80
CA PRO A 158 16.45 11.20 10.01
C PRO A 158 17.78 11.87 10.35
N ALA A 159 17.73 13.05 10.98
CA ALA A 159 18.94 13.75 11.39
C ALA A 159 19.83 12.87 12.28
N GLY A 160 21.11 12.75 11.94
CA GLY A 160 22.08 11.91 12.65
C GLY A 160 22.08 10.43 12.25
N ASN A 161 21.14 9.97 11.40
CA ASN A 161 21.20 8.61 10.85
C ASN A 161 22.22 8.51 9.71
N GLN A 162 22.90 7.36 9.63
CA GLN A 162 23.45 6.86 8.38
C GLN A 162 22.29 6.29 7.51
N PRO A 163 22.26 6.57 6.20
CA PRO A 163 21.20 6.05 5.32
C PRO A 163 21.20 4.52 5.28
N PHE A 164 20.01 3.92 5.19
CA PHE A 164 19.91 2.47 5.02
C PHE A 164 20.38 2.06 3.62
N PRO A 165 21.36 1.16 3.50
CA PRO A 165 21.83 0.69 2.21
C PRO A 165 20.75 -0.16 1.55
N LYS A 166 20.33 0.22 0.34
CA LYS A 166 19.36 -0.55 -0.45
C LYS A 166 19.77 -2.02 -0.52
N LYS A 167 18.85 -2.92 -0.20
CA LYS A 167 19.03 -4.37 -0.33
C LYS A 167 18.11 -4.93 -1.41
N ALA A 168 18.63 -5.91 -2.14
CA ALA A 168 17.88 -6.73 -3.08
C ALA A 168 18.33 -8.18 -2.86
N VAL A 169 17.37 -9.08 -2.64
CA VAL A 169 17.62 -10.51 -2.39
C VAL A 169 16.78 -11.32 -3.37
N ASP A 170 17.36 -12.38 -3.91
CA ASP A 170 16.63 -13.30 -4.79
C ASP A 170 15.62 -14.13 -3.99
N VAL A 171 14.43 -14.25 -4.55
CA VAL A 171 13.36 -15.11 -4.03
C VAL A 171 13.23 -16.29 -4.99
N PRO A 172 13.57 -17.52 -4.56
CA PRO A 172 13.59 -18.66 -5.45
C PRO A 172 12.17 -19.07 -5.84
N TYR A 173 11.99 -19.36 -7.13
CA TYR A 173 10.81 -20.04 -7.68
C TYR A 173 11.31 -21.30 -8.40
N THR A 174 10.69 -22.44 -8.11
CA THR A 174 10.96 -23.73 -8.76
C THR A 174 10.11 -23.90 -10.02
N ALA A 175 10.34 -24.98 -10.77
CA ALA A 175 9.55 -25.30 -11.96
C ALA A 175 8.05 -25.48 -11.62
N GLU A 176 7.75 -26.05 -10.46
CA GLU A 176 6.38 -26.26 -9.97
C GLU A 176 5.69 -24.95 -9.59
N THR A 177 6.46 -23.93 -9.21
CA THR A 177 5.98 -22.61 -8.76
C THR A 177 6.24 -21.53 -9.82
N ALA A 178 6.47 -21.91 -11.08
CA ALA A 178 6.80 -21.00 -12.18
C ALA A 178 5.69 -19.96 -12.43
N ASN A 179 4.44 -20.27 -12.13
CA ASN A 179 3.30 -19.35 -12.29
C ASN A 179 2.90 -18.61 -11.00
N ASP A 180 3.50 -18.95 -9.86
CA ASP A 180 3.18 -18.31 -8.58
C ASP A 180 3.70 -16.87 -8.54
N PHE A 181 3.11 -16.02 -7.72
CA PHE A 181 3.59 -14.66 -7.50
C PHE A 181 3.26 -14.18 -6.08
N PRO A 182 3.97 -13.17 -5.55
CA PRO A 182 3.70 -12.64 -4.22
C PRO A 182 2.31 -11.97 -4.18
N VAL A 183 1.44 -12.40 -3.26
CA VAL A 183 0.10 -11.78 -3.10
C VAL A 183 0.01 -10.85 -1.90
N SER A 184 0.88 -11.03 -0.91
CA SER A 184 0.91 -10.24 0.32
C SER A 184 2.29 -10.27 0.95
N MET A 185 2.60 -9.23 1.72
CA MET A 185 3.83 -9.11 2.51
C MET A 185 3.48 -8.64 3.92
N GLN A 186 4.10 -9.25 4.91
CA GLN A 186 4.06 -8.81 6.29
C GLN A 186 5.49 -8.80 6.83
N ILE A 187 5.80 -7.82 7.67
CA ILE A 187 7.12 -7.66 8.27
C ILE A 187 6.94 -7.71 9.77
N LEU A 188 7.68 -8.60 10.42
CA LEU A 188 7.79 -8.70 11.87
C LEU A 188 9.22 -8.36 12.27
N LEU A 189 9.38 -7.43 13.20
CA LEU A 189 10.67 -7.15 13.82
C LEU A 189 10.78 -8.00 15.08
N ILE A 190 11.78 -8.87 15.10
CA ILE A 190 12.10 -9.67 16.28
C ILE A 190 13.21 -8.92 17.02
N VAL A 191 12.86 -8.33 18.17
CA VAL A 191 13.84 -7.75 19.09
C VAL A 191 14.42 -8.92 19.88
N GLN A 192 15.65 -9.31 19.57
CA GLN A 192 16.39 -10.24 20.43
C GLN A 192 16.72 -9.48 21.71
N THR A 193 16.07 -9.86 22.80
CA THR A 193 16.38 -9.41 24.17
C THR A 193 17.62 -10.11 24.70
#